data_AF-A0A956PQ75-F1
#
_entry.id   AF-A0A956PQ75-F1
#
_cell.length_a   1.000
_cell.length_b   1.000
_cell.length_c   1.000
_cell.angle_alpha   90.00
_cell.angle_beta   90.00
_cell.angle_gamma   90.00
#
_symmetry.space_group_name_H-M   'P 1'
#
loop_
_entity.id
_entity.type
_entity.pdbx_description
1 polymer ?
#
loop_
_entity_poly.entity_id
_entity_poly.type
_entity_poly.pdbx_seq_one_letter_code
_entity_poly.pdbx_strand_id
1 'polypeptide(L)'
;TMKIDLYRLGLVVGHNCPKAVPGMGSCIFFHLQRGPDRPTAGCTSMTEAALSDLVLWLKKAENPVVVQLPDKVYKKMGEALPQI
;
A
#
# COMPACT_ATOMS: atom_id res chain seq x y z
N THR A 1 -19.59 -7.19 -5.91
CA THR A 1 -19.26 -6.38 -4.72
C THR A 1 -18.42 -7.23 -3.78
N MET A 2 -17.23 -6.76 -3.41
CA MET A 2 -16.27 -7.51 -2.61
C MET A 2 -16.71 -7.52 -1.14
N LYS A 3 -17.48 -8.54 -0.74
CA LYS A 3 -18.03 -8.74 0.62
C LYS A 3 -17.01 -9.43 1.53
N ILE A 4 -15.89 -8.77 1.80
CA ILE A 4 -14.90 -9.23 2.77
C ILE A 4 -14.58 -8.03 3.65
N ASP A 5 -14.86 -8.12 4.95
CA ASP A 5 -14.76 -6.98 5.89
C ASP A 5 -13.38 -6.32 5.89
N LEU A 6 -12.33 -7.09 5.60
CA LEU A 6 -10.95 -6.58 5.50
C LEU A 6 -10.76 -5.53 4.39
N TYR A 7 -11.63 -5.52 3.38
CA TYR A 7 -11.56 -4.62 2.24
C TYR A 7 -12.69 -3.58 2.22
N ARG A 8 -13.40 -3.39 3.35
CA ARG A 8 -14.40 -2.29 3.45
C ARG A 8 -13.75 -0.90 3.32
N LEU A 9 -12.47 -0.82 3.68
CA LEU A 9 -11.63 0.36 3.53
C LEU A 9 -10.29 -0.11 2.97
N GLY A 10 -9.79 0.56 1.93
CA GLY A 10 -8.57 0.15 1.27
C GLY A 10 -8.17 1.03 0.10
N LEU A 11 -6.98 0.77 -0.43
CA LEU A 11 -6.41 1.46 -1.59
C LEU A 11 -5.92 0.42 -2.58
N VAL A 12 -6.04 0.74 -3.87
CA VAL A 12 -5.44 -0.03 -4.95
C VAL A 12 -4.20 0.72 -5.42
N VAL A 13 -3.03 0.09 -5.31
CA VAL A 13 -1.82 0.62 -5.94
C VAL A 13 -1.89 0.19 -7.41
N GLY A 14 -2.17 1.14 -8.31
CA GLY A 14 -2.40 0.91 -9.74
C GLY A 14 -1.17 0.43 -10.54
N HIS A 15 -0.22 -0.24 -9.88
CA HIS A 15 0.99 -0.79 -10.50
C HIS A 15 0.63 -1.82 -11.58
N ASN A 16 1.29 -1.72 -12.73
CA ASN A 16 1.14 -2.64 -13.86
C ASN A 16 -0.32 -2.82 -14.33
N CYS A 17 -1.11 -1.74 -14.31
CA CYS A 17 -2.54 -1.71 -14.60
C CYS A 17 -2.86 -0.47 -15.48
N PRO A 18 -3.84 -0.53 -16.42
CA PRO A 18 -4.68 -1.68 -16.79
C PRO A 18 -4.03 -2.63 -17.79
N LYS A 19 -2.94 -2.21 -18.46
CA LYS A 19 -2.20 -3.04 -19.40
C LYS A 19 -1.00 -3.67 -18.69
N ALA A 20 -1.18 -4.92 -18.25
CA ALA A 20 -0.15 -5.63 -17.50
C ALA A 20 0.96 -6.19 -18.41
N VAL A 21 2.21 -6.00 -18.00
CA VAL A 21 3.40 -6.65 -18.56
C VAL A 21 3.70 -7.92 -17.76
N PRO A 22 3.86 -9.09 -18.41
CA PRO A 22 4.22 -10.34 -17.73
C PRO A 22 5.51 -10.21 -16.90
N GLY A 23 5.51 -10.78 -15.69
CA GLY A 23 6.66 -10.79 -14.79
C GLY A 23 6.85 -9.53 -13.93
N MET A 24 6.08 -8.45 -14.14
CA MET A 24 6.23 -7.20 -13.38
C MET A 24 5.40 -7.11 -12.09
N GLY A 25 4.60 -8.13 -11.79
CA GLY A 25 3.68 -8.16 -10.63
C GLY A 25 2.47 -7.23 -10.80
N SER A 26 1.42 -7.44 -10.01
CA SER A 26 0.20 -6.61 -9.95
C SER A 26 -0.58 -6.95 -8.68
N CYS A 27 -1.83 -6.46 -8.53
CA CYS A 27 -2.71 -6.79 -7.41
C CYS A 27 -2.14 -6.39 -6.03
N ILE A 28 -1.65 -5.15 -5.94
CA ILE A 28 -1.10 -4.57 -4.71
C ILE A 28 -2.15 -3.69 -4.05
N PHE A 29 -2.47 -3.99 -2.79
CA PHE A 29 -3.54 -3.34 -2.05
C PHE A 29 -3.12 -2.92 -0.65
N PHE A 30 -3.74 -1.86 -0.15
CA PHE A 30 -3.80 -1.56 1.29
C PHE A 30 -5.17 -1.99 1.82
N HIS A 31 -5.19 -2.68 2.96
CA HIS A 31 -6.45 -3.17 3.56
C HIS A 31 -6.37 -3.24 5.09
N LEU A 32 -7.50 -3.51 5.74
CA LEU A 32 -7.55 -3.62 7.19
C LEU A 32 -6.83 -4.88 7.68
N GLN A 33 -6.02 -4.75 8.71
CA GLN A 33 -5.31 -5.86 9.33
C GLN A 33 -6.28 -6.81 10.06
N ARG A 34 -5.93 -8.11 10.04
CA ARG A 34 -6.68 -9.14 10.78
C ARG A 34 -6.34 -9.17 12.27
N GLY A 35 -5.24 -8.52 12.65
CA GLY A 35 -4.66 -8.50 13.99
C GLY A 35 -3.18 -8.08 13.92
N PRO A 36 -2.54 -7.74 15.05
CA PRO A 36 -1.19 -7.17 15.09
C PRO A 36 -0.11 -8.12 14.51
N ASP A 37 -0.24 -9.43 14.70
CA ASP A 37 0.78 -10.42 14.30
C ASP A 37 0.33 -11.31 13.14
N ARG A 38 -0.56 -10.79 12.28
CA ARG A 38 -1.09 -11.53 11.13
C ARG A 38 -0.53 -10.97 9.83
N PRO A 39 0.53 -11.57 9.26
CA PRO A 39 1.13 -11.08 8.02
C PRO A 39 0.20 -11.29 6.83
N THR A 40 0.43 -10.50 5.78
CA THR A 40 -0.21 -10.69 4.47
C THR A 40 0.67 -11.56 3.57
N ALA A 41 0.13 -12.02 2.44
CA ALA A 41 0.89 -12.68 1.38
C ALA A 41 1.47 -11.71 0.33
N GLY A 42 1.48 -10.39 0.61
CA GLY A 42 2.00 -9.38 -0.32
C GLY A 42 1.25 -8.03 -0.31
N CYS A 43 0.06 -7.95 0.29
CA CYS A 43 -0.63 -6.67 0.51
C CYS A 43 -0.02 -5.89 1.68
N THR A 44 -0.42 -4.64 1.84
CA THR A 44 -0.08 -3.86 3.04
C THR A 44 -1.29 -3.79 3.95
N SER A 45 -1.19 -4.33 5.16
CA SER A 45 -2.29 -4.27 6.13
C SER A 45 -2.02 -3.22 7.20
N MET A 46 -3.07 -2.50 7.61
CA MET A 46 -2.98 -1.45 8.63
C MET A 46 -4.15 -1.53 9.61
N THR A 47 -4.04 -0.88 10.76
CA THR A 47 -5.22 -0.64 11.62
C THR A 47 -6.24 0.23 10.89
N GLU A 48 -7.50 0.15 11.31
CA GLU A 48 -8.56 0.99 10.73
C GLU A 48 -8.27 2.48 10.88
N ALA A 49 -7.78 2.90 12.04
CA ALA A 49 -7.42 4.29 12.29
C ALA A 49 -6.34 4.77 11.31
N ALA A 50 -5.22 4.04 11.21
CA ALA A 50 -4.12 4.43 10.32
C ALA A 50 -4.52 4.43 8.84
N LEU A 51 -5.33 3.45 8.41
CA LEU A 51 -5.80 3.40 7.02
C LEU A 51 -6.79 4.52 6.72
N SER A 52 -7.64 4.89 7.68
CA SER A 52 -8.58 6.02 7.53
C SER A 52 -7.84 7.34 7.40
N ASP A 53 -6.84 7.57 8.27
CA ASP A 53 -6.00 8.76 8.22
C ASP A 53 -5.27 8.88 6.86
N LEU A 54 -4.72 7.76 6.38
CA LEU A 54 -4.06 7.71 5.08
C LEU A 54 -5.02 8.05 3.93
N VAL A 55 -6.22 7.46 3.92
CA VAL A 55 -7.23 7.70 2.88
C VAL A 55 -7.71 9.16 2.89
N LEU A 56 -7.88 9.76 4.07
CA LEU A 56 -8.29 11.16 4.21
C LEU A 56 -7.19 12.15 3.83
N TRP A 57 -5.93 11.79 4.07
CA TRP A 57 -4.78 12.59 3.68
C TRP A 57 -4.51 12.56 2.16
N LEU A 58 -4.73 11.42 1.51
CA LEU A 58 -4.43 11.22 0.09
C LEU A 58 -5.31 12.08 -0.82
N LYS A 59 -4.66 12.85 -1.70
CA LYS A 59 -5.32 13.55 -2.81
C LYS A 59 -4.88 12.96 -4.14
N LYS A 60 -5.80 12.29 -4.83
CA LYS A 60 -5.52 11.67 -6.14
C LYS A 60 -4.92 12.64 -7.16
N ALA A 61 -5.34 13.90 -7.13
CA ALA A 61 -4.87 14.94 -8.04
C ALA A 61 -3.37 15.27 -7.89
N GLU A 62 -2.76 14.92 -6.76
CA GLU A 62 -1.34 15.16 -6.47
C GLU A 62 -0.43 14.00 -6.93
N ASN A 63 -0.99 13.00 -7.62
CA ASN A 63 -0.26 11.82 -8.13
C ASN A 63 0.60 11.11 -7.06
N PRO A 64 -0.02 10.66 -5.94
CA PRO A 64 0.72 10.07 -4.84
C PRO A 64 1.47 8.81 -5.26
N VAL A 65 2.70 8.67 -4.79
CA VAL A 65 3.56 7.51 -5.02
C VAL A 65 3.74 6.73 -3.73
N VAL A 66 3.65 5.40 -3.81
CA VAL A 66 3.92 4.49 -2.68
C VAL A 66 5.31 3.91 -2.83
N VAL A 67 6.12 4.04 -1.78
CA VAL A 67 7.45 3.40 -1.69
C VAL A 67 7.46 2.51 -0.45
N GLN A 68 7.75 1.23 -0.63
CA GLN A 68 7.86 0.25 0.46
C GLN A 68 9.22 -0.44 0.42
N LEU A 69 9.94 -0.37 1.53
CA LEU A 69 11.30 -0.88 1.66
C LEU A 69 11.44 -1.68 2.95
N PRO A 70 12.25 -2.75 2.98
CA PRO A 70 12.64 -3.36 4.24
C PRO A 70 13.33 -2.33 5.15
N ASP A 71 13.07 -2.38 6.46
CA ASP A 71 13.64 -1.47 7.45
C ASP A 71 15.14 -1.27 7.32
N LYS A 72 15.88 -2.36 7.08
CA LYS A 72 17.35 -2.31 6.93
C LYS A 72 17.79 -1.53 5.69
N VAL A 73 16.99 -1.55 4.63
CA VAL A 73 17.25 -0.79 3.40
C VAL A 73 16.92 0.67 3.64
N TYR A 74 15.74 0.98 4.18
CA TYR A 74 15.33 2.34 4.53
C TYR A 74 16.36 3.06 5.42
N LYS A 75 16.78 2.40 6.51
CA LYS A 75 17.76 2.95 7.46
C LYS A 75 19.14 3.21 6.83
N LYS A 76 19.52 2.45 5.80
CA LYS A 76 20.78 2.65 5.08
C LYS A 76 20.72 3.73 4.02
N MET A 77 19.54 3.96 3.42
CA MET A 77 19.39 4.94 2.34
C MET A 77 19.42 6.38 2.84
N GLY A 78 19.03 6.65 4.09
CA GLY A 78 19.13 8.00 4.67
C GLY A 78 18.46 9.06 3.78
N GLU A 79 19.17 10.15 3.48
CA GLU A 79 18.72 11.24 2.59
C GLU A 79 18.68 10.87 1.10
N ALA A 80 19.21 9.71 0.70
CA ALA A 80 19.27 9.30 -0.70
C ALA A 80 17.92 8.83 -1.27
N LEU A 81 16.85 8.81 -0.46
CA LEU A 81 15.51 8.59 -0.99
C LEU A 81 15.07 9.82 -1.80
N PRO A 82 14.35 9.60 -2.92
CA PRO A 82 13.77 10.70 -3.68
C PRO A 82 12.95 11.59 -2.74
N GLN A 83 13.27 12.88 -2.73
CA GLN A 83 12.44 13.90 -2.07
C GLN A 83 11.28 14.17 -3.02
N ILE A 84 10.17 13.45 -2.81
CA ILE A 84 8.94 13.57 -3.59
C ILE A 84 8.06 14.67 -3.00
#